data_AF-A0A4Y8C6C1-F1
#
_entry.id   AF-A0A4Y8C6C1-F1
#
_cell.length_a   1.000
_cell.length_b   1.000
_cell.length_c   1.000
_cell.angle_alpha   90.00
_cell.angle_beta   90.00
_cell.angle_gamma   90.00
#
_symmetry.space_group_name_H-M   'P 1'
#
loop_
_entity.id
_entity.type
_entity.pdbx_description
1 polymer ?
#
loop_
_entity_poly.entity_id
_entity_poly.type
_entity_poly.pdbx_seq_one_letter_code
_entity_poly.pdbx_strand_id
1 'polypeptide(L)'
;SIDKIISEVKVVLEKNVEFDFLTLTANGEPSLYPHLNELILSLRSIAKDKKLLILSNGTAVLDEDKFNALLKLDVVKFSLDSAVAKTFYR
;
A
#
# COMPACT_ATOMS: atom_id res chain seq x y z
N SER A 1 -8.74 -8.67 10.25
CA SER A 1 -9.32 -9.05 8.94
C SER A 1 -9.42 -7.82 8.07
N ILE A 2 -9.62 -8.00 6.76
CA ILE A 2 -9.88 -6.88 5.84
C ILE A 2 -11.13 -6.10 6.27
N ASP A 3 -12.21 -6.79 6.66
CA ASP A 3 -13.46 -6.13 7.10
C ASP A 3 -13.24 -5.11 8.22
N LYS A 4 -12.39 -5.45 9.18
CA LYS A 4 -12.05 -4.53 10.28
C LYS A 4 -11.35 -3.29 9.75
N ILE A 5 -10.35 -3.44 8.87
CA ILE A 5 -9.64 -2.31 8.25
C ILE A 5 -10.62 -1.42 7.48
N ILE A 6 -11.49 -2.02 6.66
CA ILE A 6 -12.49 -1.29 5.88
C ILE A 6 -13.47 -0.54 6.78
N SER A 7 -13.91 -1.14 7.90
CA SER A 7 -14.79 -0.47 8.86
C SER A 7 -14.12 0.76 9.51
N GLU A 8 -12.86 0.65 9.92
CA GLU A 8 -12.11 1.76 10.53
C GLU A 8 -11.85 2.89 9.54
N VAL A 9 -11.53 2.57 8.28
CA VAL A 9 -11.35 3.58 7.22
C VAL A 9 -12.65 4.31 6.93
N LYS A 10 -13.80 3.61 6.84
CA LYS A 10 -15.12 4.24 6.64
C LYS A 10 -15.43 5.28 7.72
N VAL A 11 -15.16 4.95 8.99
CA VAL A 11 -15.37 5.88 10.12
C VAL A 11 -14.56 7.18 9.96
N VAL A 12 -13.36 7.11 9.37
CA VAL A 12 -12.55 8.32 9.11
C VAL A 12 -13.08 9.09 7.90
N LEU A 13 -13.49 8.39 6.84
CA LEU A 13 -14.07 9.03 5.65
C LEU A 13 -15.37 9.79 5.98
N GLU A 14 -16.22 9.24 6.85
CA GLU A 14 -17.47 9.88 7.30
C GLU A 14 -17.24 11.15 8.15
N LYS A 15 -16.05 11.32 8.74
CA LYS A 15 -15.71 12.52 9.52
C LYS A 15 -15.39 13.74 8.67
N ASN A 16 -15.42 13.63 7.33
CA ASN A 16 -15.08 14.72 6.40
C ASN A 16 -13.72 15.37 6.67
N VAL A 17 -12.74 14.57 7.11
CA VAL A 17 -11.36 15.04 7.26
C VAL A 17 -10.76 15.26 5.87
N GLU A 18 -10.15 16.42 5.63
CA GLU A 18 -9.47 16.69 4.37
C GLU A 18 -8.09 16.04 4.33
N PHE A 19 -7.84 15.27 3.27
CA PHE A 19 -6.55 14.66 2.94
C PHE A 19 -6.54 14.22 1.48
N ASP A 20 -5.35 14.13 0.89
CA ASP A 20 -5.16 13.74 -0.51
C ASP A 20 -4.90 12.24 -0.70
N PHE A 21 -4.17 11.63 0.25
CA PHE A 21 -3.69 10.26 0.15
C PHE A 21 -4.13 9.40 1.33
N LEU A 22 -4.66 8.21 1.02
CA LEU A 22 -4.74 7.10 1.97
C LEU A 22 -3.51 6.22 1.79
N THR A 23 -2.67 6.15 2.82
CA THR A 23 -1.36 5.49 2.75
C THR A 23 -1.39 4.12 3.44
N LEU A 24 -0.94 3.08 2.74
CA LEU A 24 -0.74 1.72 3.25
C LEU A 24 0.70 1.61 3.78
N THR A 25 0.81 1.23 5.06
CA THR A 25 2.07 0.93 5.75
C THR A 25 1.90 -0.32 6.61
N ALA A 26 3.01 -0.91 7.06
CA ALA A 26 3.00 -2.02 8.01
C ALA A 26 4.30 -2.03 8.84
N ASN A 27 4.33 -2.77 9.95
CA ASN A 27 5.56 -3.04 10.70
C ASN A 27 6.54 -3.93 9.92
N GLY A 28 6.05 -4.66 8.91
CA GLY A 28 6.85 -5.39 7.92
C GLY A 28 6.67 -4.80 6.53
N GLU A 29 6.96 -5.58 5.50
CA GLU A 29 6.76 -5.14 4.12
C GLU A 29 5.27 -5.27 3.73
N PRO A 30 4.53 -4.16 3.53
CA PRO A 30 3.10 -4.22 3.24
C PRO A 30 2.78 -4.89 1.89
N SER A 31 3.71 -4.85 0.91
CA SER A 31 3.51 -5.54 -0.36
C SER A 31 3.55 -7.08 -0.27
N LEU A 32 4.06 -7.62 0.84
CA LEU A 32 4.04 -9.07 1.11
C LEU A 32 2.77 -9.55 1.81
N TYR A 33 1.80 -8.65 2.08
CA TYR A 33 0.53 -9.06 2.67
C TYR A 33 -0.24 -9.97 1.70
N PRO A 34 -0.61 -11.22 2.09
CA PRO A 34 -1.23 -12.18 1.16
C PRO A 34 -2.54 -11.69 0.54
N HIS A 35 -3.26 -10.81 1.23
CA HIS A 35 -4.53 -10.26 0.77
C HIS A 35 -4.41 -8.80 0.28
N LEU A 36 -3.21 -8.37 -0.14
CA LEU A 36 -2.98 -7.00 -0.61
C LEU A 36 -3.92 -6.61 -1.76
N ASN A 37 -4.09 -7.47 -2.76
CA ASN A 37 -4.97 -7.19 -3.89
C ASN A 37 -6.43 -6.98 -3.46
N GLU A 38 -6.94 -7.84 -2.58
CA GLU A 38 -8.28 -7.74 -2.01
C GLU A 38 -8.45 -6.47 -1.18
N LEU A 39 -7.44 -6.13 -0.37
CA LEU A 39 -7.43 -4.90 0.41
C LEU A 39 -7.46 -3.65 -0.48
N ILE A 40 -6.63 -3.59 -1.53
CA ILE A 40 -6.59 -2.44 -2.45
C ILE A 40 -7.93 -2.25 -3.15
N LEU A 41 -8.54 -3.33 -3.66
CA LEU A 41 -9.85 -3.27 -4.30
C LEU A 41 -10.94 -2.81 -3.33
N SER A 42 -10.91 -3.32 -2.09
CA SER A 42 -11.86 -2.94 -1.05
C SER A 42 -11.71 -1.46 -0.67
N LEU A 43 -10.49 -0.96 -0.51
CA LEU A 43 -10.21 0.44 -0.22
C LEU A 43 -10.64 1.36 -1.37
N ARG A 44 -10.34 0.98 -2.62
CA ARG A 44 -10.74 1.75 -3.81
C ARG A 44 -12.26 1.84 -3.96
N SER A 45 -13.01 0.85 -3.49
CA SER A 45 -14.48 0.89 -3.52
C SER A 45 -15.08 1.95 -2.58
N ILE A 46 -14.38 2.29 -1.48
CA ILE A 46 -14.86 3.23 -0.45
C ILE A 46 -14.20 4.61 -0.50
N ALA A 47 -12.95 4.70 -0.94
CA ALA A 47 -12.14 5.92 -0.95
C ALA A 47 -12.02 6.48 -2.38
N LYS A 48 -13.14 6.58 -3.10
CA LYS A 48 -13.18 6.85 -4.55
C LYS A 48 -12.46 8.13 -4.98
N ASP A 49 -12.52 9.17 -4.15
CA ASP A 49 -11.94 10.48 -4.44
C ASP A 49 -10.54 10.68 -3.83
N LYS A 50 -9.96 9.62 -3.24
CA LYS A 50 -8.66 9.67 -2.56
C LYS A 50 -7.64 8.84 -3.32
N LYS A 51 -6.40 9.31 -3.36
CA LYS A 51 -5.30 8.56 -3.94
C LYS A 51 -4.83 7.49 -2.98
N LEU A 52 -4.57 6.29 -3.47
CA LEU A 52 -3.97 5.22 -2.68
C LEU A 52 -2.46 5.19 -2.89
N LEU A 53 -1.71 5.23 -1.79
CA LEU A 53 -0.25 5.18 -1.78
C LEU A 53 0.23 4.01 -0.92
N ILE A 54 1.30 3.33 -1.33
CA ILE A 54 2.00 2.35 -0.47
C ILE A 54 3.46 2.75 -0.29
N LEU A 55 3.98 2.54 0.92
CA LEU A 55 5.40 2.61 1.23
C LEU A 55 5.98 1.20 1.24
N SER A 56 6.94 0.91 0.38
CA SER A 56 7.49 -0.44 0.21
C SER A 56 9.02 -0.42 0.13
N ASN A 57 9.67 -1.46 0.61
CA ASN A 57 11.10 -1.69 0.38
C ASN A 57 11.40 -2.38 -0.97
N GLY A 58 10.37 -2.67 -1.77
CA GLY A 58 10.51 -3.26 -3.09
C GLY A 58 10.69 -4.78 -3.12
N THR A 59 10.67 -5.48 -1.99
CA THR A 59 10.89 -6.95 -1.95
C THR A 59 9.92 -7.72 -2.85
N ALA A 60 8.67 -7.26 -2.97
CA ALA A 60 7.63 -7.97 -3.70
C ALA A 60 7.58 -7.71 -5.22
N VAL A 61 8.41 -6.82 -5.78
CA VAL A 61 8.24 -6.38 -7.18
C VAL A 61 8.57 -7.45 -8.21
N LEU A 62 9.31 -8.49 -7.82
CA LEU A 62 9.67 -9.62 -8.70
C LEU A 62 8.63 -10.76 -8.66
N ASP A 63 7.63 -10.65 -7.79
CA ASP A 63 6.50 -11.57 -7.73
C ASP A 63 5.35 -11.00 -8.58
N GLU A 64 4.93 -11.74 -9.61
CA GLU A 64 3.97 -11.25 -10.60
C GLU A 64 2.61 -10.88 -9.99
N ASP A 65 2.09 -11.68 -9.05
CA ASP A 65 0.80 -11.42 -8.41
C ASP A 65 0.86 -10.16 -7.55
N LYS A 66 1.94 -10.01 -6.78
CA LYS A 66 2.15 -8.83 -5.94
C LYS A 66 2.41 -7.58 -6.79
N PHE A 67 3.19 -7.70 -7.86
CA PHE A 67 3.42 -6.62 -8.81
C PHE A 67 2.10 -6.14 -9.44
N ASN A 68 1.26 -7.08 -9.89
CA ASN A 68 -0.07 -6.77 -10.43
C ASN A 68 -1.02 -6.14 -9.41
N ALA A 69 -0.87 -6.45 -8.11
CA ALA A 69 -1.59 -5.76 -7.05
C ALA A 69 -1.09 -4.31 -6.89
N LEU A 70 0.22 -4.08 -6.91
CA LEU A 70 0.84 -2.76 -6.79
C LEU A 70 0.42 -1.80 -7.92
N LEU A 71 0.24 -2.31 -9.15
CA LEU A 71 -0.23 -1.51 -10.30
C LEU A 71 -1.63 -0.91 -10.10
N LYS A 72 -2.42 -1.38 -9.12
CA LYS A 72 -3.75 -0.85 -8.81
C LYS A 72 -3.71 0.35 -7.85
N LEU A 73 -2.53 0.77 -7.41
CA LEU A 73 -2.32 1.94 -6.56
C LEU A 73 -2.00 3.17 -7.42
N ASP A 74 -2.32 4.35 -6.89
CA ASP A 74 -2.00 5.61 -7.57
C ASP A 74 -0.51 5.95 -7.43
N VAL A 75 0.10 5.59 -6.30
CA VAL A 75 1.52 5.78 -6.04
C VAL A 75 2.11 4.58 -5.31
N VAL A 76 3.22 4.06 -5.84
CA VAL A 76 4.07 3.07 -5.16
C VAL A 76 5.41 3.71 -4.86
N LYS A 77 5.70 3.97 -3.59
CA LYS A 77 6.95 4.61 -3.16
C LYS A 77 7.90 3.56 -2.61
N PHE A 78 8.96 3.28 -3.38
CA PHE A 78 10.04 2.40 -2.95
C PHE A 78 11.08 3.14 -2.12
N SER A 79 11.52 2.55 -1.01
CA SER A 79 12.73 2.96 -0.31
C SER A 79 13.96 2.35 -0.98
N LEU A 80 15.01 3.14 -1.15
CA LEU A 80 16.28 2.71 -1.71
C LEU A 80 17.40 3.17 -0.79
N ASP A 81 18.00 2.23 -0.07
CA ASP A 81 19.11 2.52 0.85
C ASP A 81 20.42 2.77 0.10
N SER A 82 20.71 1.94 -0.91
CA SER A 82 21.82 2.15 -1.84
C SER A 82 21.62 1.43 -3.17
N ALA A 83 21.97 2.11 -4.27
CA ALA A 83 22.08 1.51 -5.60
C ALA A 83 23.46 0.88 -5.87
N VAL A 84 24.40 0.99 -4.93
CA VAL A 84 25.77 0.47 -5.09
C VAL A 84 25.96 -0.76 -4.22
N ALA A 85 26.19 -1.91 -4.87
CA ALA A 85 26.29 -3.23 -4.20
C ALA A 85 27.24 -3.23 -2.99
N LYS A 86 28.42 -2.60 -3.11
CA LYS A 86 29.44 -2.53 -2.03
C LYS A 86 28.97 -1.82 -0.75
N THR A 87 27.93 -0.99 -0.86
CA THR A 87 27.35 -0.24 0.28
C THR A 87 25.98 -0.77 0.68
N PHE A 88 25.43 -1.72 -0.09
CA PHE A 88 24.18 -2.39 0.22
C PHE A 88 24.42 -3.58 1.15
N TYR A 89 25.42 -4.41 0.82
CA TYR A 89 25.88 -5.47 1.71
C TYR A 89 26.80 -4.87 2.78
N ARG A 90 26.49 -5.13 4.05
CA ARG A 90 27.39 -4.85 5.18
C ARG A 90 28.37 -5.99 5.38
#